data_AF-A0A9D8Q8Y4-F1
#
_entry.id   AF-A0A9D8Q8Y4-F1
#
_cell.length_a   1.000
_cell.length_b   1.000
_cell.length_c   1.000
_cell.angle_alpha   90.00
_cell.angle_beta   90.00
_cell.angle_gamma   90.00
#
_symmetry.space_group_name_H-M   'P 1'
#
loop_
_entity.id
_entity.type
_entity.pdbx_description
1 polymer ?
#
loop_
_entity_poly.entity_id
_entity_poly.type
_entity_poly.pdbx_seq_one_letter_code
_entity_poly.pdbx_strand_id
1 'polypeptide(L)'
;MPGGGAGTDAAAVDAFIAKWRVSEGAERAAYAQFLTEFCRLIGAGTPLPPTSDAEAVTYRFEYPVAFHDAAGTSGTGRIDLYKKSCFVLEAKQSRLKGQRKEILLAEAGTEEPSAAPRGRRGADRALDVKMLHAKRQAEHYARALPASHGWPPFIILCDVGHCFEFYADFSGQGKNYAQFPDRHRFRVYLDDLRDPAIRARIARIWSDPAALDPARHAALATRQIATRLAAVSKALERRYDAEDVALFLMRCLFTMFAEDVGLIPRDSFKRLLRECQESPRSFKQLVEDLWRAMDRGDYSSAVRAQIKQFNGRMFAEPQVFALGRDGIAELLAAAEHDWSLVEPAIFGALLEQALE
;
A
#
# COMPACT_ATOMS: atom_id res chain seq x y z
N MET A 1 19.74 -10.56 -26.45
CA MET A 1 19.09 -11.61 -25.64
C MET A 1 18.88 -11.11 -24.22
N PRO A 2 17.72 -10.55 -23.84
CA PRO A 2 17.38 -10.27 -22.45
C PRO A 2 16.22 -11.17 -22.03
N GLY A 3 16.53 -12.30 -21.37
CA GLY A 3 15.51 -13.25 -20.88
C GLY A 3 15.89 -14.01 -19.61
N GLY A 4 17.08 -13.78 -19.04
CA GLY A 4 17.60 -14.58 -17.91
C GLY A 4 17.25 -14.09 -16.49
N GLY A 5 16.71 -12.87 -16.34
CA GLY A 5 16.47 -12.27 -15.02
C GLY A 5 15.23 -12.78 -14.30
N ALA A 6 14.10 -12.90 -15.00
CA ALA A 6 12.81 -13.23 -14.39
C ALA A 6 12.70 -14.70 -13.93
N GLY A 7 13.33 -15.64 -14.65
CA GLY A 7 13.30 -17.06 -14.30
C GLY A 7 14.11 -17.40 -13.05
N THR A 8 15.16 -16.65 -12.78
CA THR A 8 16.05 -16.85 -11.61
C THR A 8 15.40 -16.34 -10.32
N ASP A 9 14.63 -15.24 -10.40
CA ASP A 9 13.91 -14.66 -9.26
C ASP A 9 12.75 -15.56 -8.81
N ALA A 10 11.95 -16.09 -9.74
CA ALA A 10 10.86 -17.01 -9.42
C ALA A 10 11.34 -18.30 -8.74
N ALA A 11 12.43 -18.91 -9.24
CA ALA A 11 13.00 -20.12 -8.64
C ALA A 11 13.55 -19.87 -7.22
N ALA A 12 14.15 -18.70 -6.98
CA ALA A 12 14.63 -18.32 -5.65
C ALA A 12 13.48 -18.14 -4.65
N VAL A 13 12.37 -17.53 -5.09
CA VAL A 13 11.14 -17.41 -4.28
C VAL A 13 10.58 -18.78 -3.92
N ASP A 14 10.40 -19.67 -4.91
CA ASP A 14 9.86 -21.00 -4.66
C ASP A 14 10.76 -21.84 -3.74
N ALA A 15 12.09 -21.74 -3.90
CA ALA A 15 13.04 -22.39 -3.02
C ALA A 15 12.96 -21.86 -1.57
N PHE A 16 12.83 -20.54 -1.39
CA PHE A 16 12.64 -19.94 -0.07
C PHE A 16 11.35 -20.43 0.59
N ILE A 17 10.23 -20.41 -0.14
CA ILE A 17 8.92 -20.87 0.36
C ILE A 17 9.00 -22.35 0.73
N ALA A 18 9.54 -23.20 -0.14
CA ALA A 18 9.66 -24.64 0.10
C ALA A 18 10.50 -24.94 1.34
N LYS A 19 11.62 -24.25 1.50
CA LYS A 19 12.52 -24.41 2.65
C LYS A 19 11.81 -24.08 3.97
N TRP A 20 11.14 -22.93 4.04
CA TRP A 20 10.64 -22.39 5.30
C TRP A 20 9.22 -22.85 5.65
N ARG A 21 8.49 -23.46 4.70
CA ARG A 21 7.19 -24.09 4.95
C ARG A 21 7.30 -25.43 5.70
N VAL A 22 8.43 -26.13 5.53
CA VAL A 22 8.64 -27.51 6.04
C VAL A 22 9.48 -27.54 7.32
N SER A 23 10.22 -26.48 7.62
CA SER A 23 11.11 -26.41 8.78
C SER A 23 10.34 -26.28 10.10
N GLU A 24 9.93 -27.40 10.68
CA GLU A 24 9.59 -27.51 12.10
C GLU A 24 10.88 -27.53 12.95
N GLY A 25 10.95 -26.65 13.95
CA GLY A 25 11.85 -26.83 15.10
C GLY A 25 13.30 -26.38 14.93
N ALA A 26 13.59 -25.11 15.23
CA ALA A 26 14.86 -24.67 15.84
C ALA A 26 14.62 -23.26 16.44
N GLU A 27 14.12 -23.26 17.67
CA GLU A 27 13.76 -22.07 18.43
C GLU A 27 14.98 -21.11 18.55
N ARG A 28 14.78 -19.82 18.24
CA ARG A 28 15.77 -18.71 18.10
C ARG A 28 16.71 -18.72 16.90
N ALA A 29 17.44 -19.79 16.60
CA ALA A 29 18.39 -19.77 15.46
C ALA A 29 17.68 -19.65 14.10
N ALA A 30 16.46 -20.20 14.00
CA ALA A 30 15.69 -20.21 12.76
C ALA A 30 15.21 -18.81 12.32
N TYR A 31 14.83 -17.91 13.24
CA TYR A 31 14.22 -16.63 12.83
C TYR A 31 15.25 -15.68 12.24
N ALA A 32 16.46 -15.61 12.80
CA ALA A 32 17.51 -14.74 12.29
C ALA A 32 17.97 -15.21 10.90
N GLN A 33 18.09 -16.53 10.71
CA GLN A 33 18.38 -17.10 9.39
C GLN A 33 17.24 -16.84 8.39
N PHE A 34 15.99 -17.08 8.79
CA PHE A 34 14.80 -16.82 7.98
C PHE A 34 14.75 -15.36 7.52
N LEU A 35 14.89 -14.41 8.45
CA LEU A 35 14.86 -12.98 8.13
C LEU A 35 16.06 -12.54 7.30
N THR A 36 17.24 -13.15 7.49
CA THR A 36 18.41 -12.88 6.64
C THR A 36 18.18 -13.33 5.20
N GLU A 37 17.65 -14.53 5.01
CA GLU A 37 17.30 -15.05 3.68
C GLU A 37 16.15 -14.27 3.05
N PHE A 38 15.17 -13.87 3.85
CA PHE A 38 14.08 -12.98 3.43
C PHE A 38 14.59 -11.62 2.96
N CYS A 39 15.53 -11.00 3.68
CA CYS A 39 16.13 -9.73 3.27
C CYS A 39 16.80 -9.85 1.90
N ARG A 40 17.52 -10.96 1.65
CA ARG A 40 18.09 -11.24 0.32
C ARG A 40 17.02 -11.41 -0.74
N LEU A 41 15.93 -12.12 -0.42
CA LEU A 41 14.80 -12.35 -1.33
C LEU A 41 14.14 -11.04 -1.79
N ILE A 42 13.99 -10.07 -0.89
CA ILE A 42 13.40 -8.76 -1.22
C ILE A 42 14.44 -7.74 -1.72
N GLY A 43 15.70 -8.13 -1.88
CA GLY A 43 16.79 -7.23 -2.29
C GLY A 43 17.15 -6.17 -1.25
N ALA A 44 16.81 -6.37 0.02
CA ALA A 44 17.21 -5.50 1.12
C ALA A 44 18.61 -5.86 1.63
N GLY A 45 19.33 -4.86 2.15
CA GLY A 45 20.56 -5.12 2.90
C GLY A 45 20.31 -6.05 4.08
N THR A 46 21.33 -6.78 4.53
CA THR A 46 21.21 -7.68 5.69
C THR A 46 21.51 -6.96 7.00
N PRO A 47 20.89 -7.37 8.13
CA PRO A 47 21.21 -6.81 9.44
C PRO A 47 22.70 -7.00 9.78
N LEU A 48 23.29 -6.02 10.46
CA LEU A 48 24.68 -6.03 10.86
C LEU A 48 24.86 -6.67 12.26
N PRO A 49 26.04 -7.25 12.56
CA PRO A 49 26.32 -7.77 13.89
C PRO A 49 26.40 -6.64 14.93
N PRO A 50 26.13 -6.93 16.22
CA PRO A 50 26.28 -5.95 17.28
C PRO A 50 27.75 -5.52 17.46
N THR A 51 27.95 -4.24 17.73
CA THR A 51 29.25 -3.65 18.12
C THR A 51 29.32 -3.43 19.62
N SER A 52 30.51 -3.09 20.14
CA SER A 52 30.70 -2.70 21.55
C SER A 52 29.91 -1.46 21.93
N ASP A 53 29.71 -0.55 20.98
CA ASP A 53 28.72 0.52 21.08
C ASP A 53 27.34 -0.03 20.68
N ALA A 54 26.40 0.00 21.62
CA ALA A 54 25.05 -0.55 21.43
C ALA A 54 24.21 0.26 20.42
N GLU A 55 24.50 1.56 20.25
CA GLU A 55 23.72 2.47 19.40
C GLU A 55 24.34 2.71 18.01
N ALA A 56 25.63 2.39 17.82
CA ALA A 56 26.34 2.58 16.55
C ALA A 56 25.70 1.82 15.38
N VAL A 57 25.10 0.66 15.64
CA VAL A 57 24.45 -0.18 14.63
C VAL A 57 22.96 -0.25 14.89
N THR A 58 22.20 0.51 14.11
CA THR A 58 20.74 0.62 14.27
C THR A 58 19.94 -0.25 13.31
N TYR A 59 20.63 -1.06 12.48
CA TYR A 59 20.03 -2.15 11.72
C TYR A 59 20.63 -3.49 12.15
N ARG A 60 20.03 -4.14 13.14
CA ARG A 60 20.55 -5.37 13.78
C ARG A 60 19.45 -6.19 14.42
N PHE A 61 19.75 -7.48 14.60
CA PHE A 61 18.97 -8.37 15.46
C PHE A 61 19.17 -8.03 16.93
N GLU A 62 18.19 -8.42 17.76
CA GLU A 62 18.25 -8.33 19.23
C GLU A 62 18.68 -6.92 19.70
N TYR A 63 18.03 -5.89 19.17
CA TYR A 63 18.34 -4.49 19.50
C TYR A 63 17.86 -4.19 20.92
N PRO A 64 18.76 -3.75 21.83
CA PRO A 64 18.41 -3.54 23.23
C PRO A 64 17.56 -2.29 23.40
N VAL A 65 16.55 -2.38 24.27
CA VAL A 65 15.77 -1.22 24.72
C VAL A 65 15.63 -1.24 26.24
N ALA A 66 15.59 -0.05 26.84
CA ALA A 66 15.37 0.12 28.26
C ALA A 66 13.93 0.60 28.49
N PHE A 67 13.24 -0.05 29.42
CA PHE A 67 11.92 0.36 29.87
C PHE A 67 12.08 1.17 31.14
N HIS A 68 11.48 2.35 31.15
CA HIS A 68 11.38 3.18 32.33
C HIS A 68 9.91 3.28 32.72
N ASP A 69 9.56 2.79 33.91
CA ASP A 69 8.25 3.07 34.48
C ASP A 69 8.27 4.39 35.28
N ALA A 70 7.09 4.92 35.58
CA ALA A 70 6.95 6.14 36.40
C ALA A 70 7.30 5.91 37.88
N ALA A 71 7.52 4.66 38.30
CA ALA A 71 7.82 4.24 39.67
C ALA A 71 9.33 4.00 39.92
N GLY A 72 10.18 4.18 38.91
CA GLY A 72 11.63 4.00 38.98
C GLY A 72 12.13 2.57 38.70
N THR A 73 11.26 1.62 38.39
CA THR A 73 11.66 0.27 37.96
C THR A 73 12.16 0.33 36.52
N SER A 74 13.41 -0.06 36.32
CA SER A 74 14.02 -0.15 34.99
C SER A 74 14.04 -1.60 34.52
N GLY A 75 13.36 -1.87 33.41
CA GLY A 75 13.39 -3.17 32.72
C GLY A 75 14.28 -3.10 31.48
N THR A 76 14.74 -4.26 30.99
CA THR A 76 15.41 -4.34 29.69
C THR A 76 14.64 -5.26 28.75
N GLY A 77 14.61 -4.91 27.48
CA GLY A 77 13.99 -5.66 26.40
C GLY A 77 14.93 -5.78 25.20
N ARG A 78 14.57 -6.67 24.28
CA ARG A 78 15.26 -6.83 23.01
C ARG A 78 14.24 -6.93 21.90
N ILE A 79 14.45 -6.14 20.86
CA ILE A 79 13.66 -6.17 19.64
C ILE A 79 14.28 -7.20 18.72
N ASP A 80 13.49 -8.15 18.22
CA ASP A 80 14.02 -9.25 17.39
C ASP A 80 14.77 -8.73 16.17
N LEU A 81 14.19 -7.78 15.42
CA LEU A 81 14.90 -7.05 14.39
C LEU A 81 14.47 -5.58 14.35
N TYR A 82 15.44 -4.68 14.42
CA TYR A 82 15.22 -3.24 14.39
C TYR A 82 16.00 -2.61 13.24
N LYS A 83 15.36 -1.67 12.54
CA LYS A 83 16.02 -0.75 11.60
C LYS A 83 15.54 0.68 11.89
N LYS A 84 16.44 1.55 12.34
CA LYS A 84 16.11 2.96 12.63
C LYS A 84 15.41 3.64 11.45
N SER A 85 14.40 4.44 11.78
CA SER A 85 13.53 5.15 10.84
C SER A 85 12.76 4.26 9.85
N CYS A 86 12.80 2.94 10.01
CA CYS A 86 12.09 1.99 9.15
C CYS A 86 11.05 1.21 9.94
N PHE A 87 11.49 0.33 10.83
CA PHE A 87 10.58 -0.59 11.51
C PHE A 87 11.13 -1.15 12.82
N VAL A 88 10.18 -1.61 13.64
CA VAL A 88 10.38 -2.60 14.70
C VAL A 88 9.72 -3.90 14.24
N LEU A 89 10.46 -5.01 14.31
CA LEU A 89 9.95 -6.34 13.94
C LEU A 89 10.00 -7.28 15.12
N GLU A 90 8.87 -7.94 15.39
CA GLU A 90 8.72 -9.01 16.38
C GLU A 90 8.46 -10.34 15.67
N ALA A 91 9.30 -11.33 15.92
CA ALA A 91 9.20 -12.67 15.35
C ALA A 91 8.56 -13.64 16.35
N LYS A 92 7.64 -14.45 15.85
CA LYS A 92 6.94 -15.51 16.56
C LYS A 92 7.01 -16.79 15.74
N GLN A 93 6.97 -17.94 16.40
CA GLN A 93 6.87 -19.24 15.71
C GLN A 93 5.61 -19.95 16.16
N SER A 94 4.56 -19.95 15.32
CA SER A 94 3.35 -20.71 15.61
C SER A 94 3.60 -22.19 15.30
N ARG A 95 3.24 -23.08 16.23
CA ARG A 95 3.28 -24.52 15.96
C ARG A 95 2.07 -24.81 15.09
N LEU A 96 2.28 -24.99 13.78
CA LEU A 96 1.28 -25.55 12.88
C LEU A 96 1.03 -27.01 13.30
N LYS A 97 0.15 -27.25 14.29
CA LYS A 97 -0.22 -28.63 14.67
C LYS A 97 -0.96 -29.28 13.49
N GLY A 98 -0.31 -30.20 12.79
CA GLY A 98 -1.01 -31.00 11.80
C GLY A 98 -0.19 -31.96 10.96
N GLN A 99 0.41 -33.00 11.55
CA GLN A 99 0.52 -34.32 10.91
C GLN A 99 0.28 -35.43 11.95
N ARG A 100 -0.49 -36.46 11.55
CA ARG A 100 -0.97 -37.58 12.38
C ARG A 100 0.17 -38.27 13.12
N LYS A 101 0.02 -38.48 14.44
CA LYS A 101 0.73 -39.57 15.13
C LYS A 101 0.11 -40.89 14.65
N GLU A 102 0.87 -41.70 13.92
CA GLU A 102 0.60 -43.14 13.89
C GLU A 102 0.73 -43.66 15.32
N ILE A 103 -0.37 -44.25 15.80
CA ILE A 103 -0.48 -44.85 17.12
C ILE A 103 0.14 -46.26 17.01
N LEU A 104 1.27 -46.47 17.68
CA LEU A 104 1.67 -47.80 18.14
C LEU A 104 1.18 -47.95 19.59
N LEU A 105 0.48 -49.06 19.82
CA LEU A 105 -0.34 -49.39 20.98
C LEU A 105 0.43 -49.39 22.32
N ALA A 106 -0.27 -48.99 23.39
CA ALA A 106 -0.33 -49.73 24.65
C ALA A 106 -1.57 -49.30 25.45
N GLU A 107 -2.20 -50.28 26.07
CA GLU A 107 -3.53 -50.30 26.68
C GLU A 107 -3.61 -49.59 28.04
N ALA A 108 -4.77 -48.98 28.33
CA ALA A 108 -5.59 -49.17 29.55
C ALA A 108 -6.55 -47.97 29.70
N GLY A 109 -7.85 -48.25 29.70
CA GLY A 109 -8.91 -47.25 29.56
C GLY A 109 -9.20 -46.37 30.78
N THR A 110 -9.80 -45.22 30.50
CA THR A 110 -11.00 -44.66 31.15
C THR A 110 -11.64 -43.67 30.17
N GLU A 111 -12.97 -43.60 30.18
CA GLU A 111 -13.82 -42.95 29.18
C GLU A 111 -13.48 -41.46 28.93
N GLU A 112 -13.25 -41.10 27.67
CA GLU A 112 -13.11 -39.70 27.23
C GLU A 112 -14.48 -39.06 26.89
N PRO A 113 -14.70 -37.77 27.23
CA PRO A 113 -15.81 -37.00 26.69
C PRO A 113 -15.56 -36.73 25.20
N SER A 114 -16.52 -37.15 24.37
CA SER A 114 -16.65 -36.88 22.93
C SER A 114 -15.99 -35.58 22.44
N ALA A 115 -14.78 -35.69 21.90
CA ALA A 115 -14.09 -34.61 21.18
C ALA A 115 -14.66 -34.46 19.76
N ALA A 116 -15.63 -33.56 19.60
CA ALA A 116 -15.99 -33.07 18.28
C ALA A 116 -14.79 -32.34 17.64
N PRO A 117 -14.53 -32.50 16.33
CA PRO A 117 -13.35 -31.92 15.69
C PRO A 117 -13.51 -30.40 15.59
N ARG A 118 -12.75 -29.64 16.38
CA ARG A 118 -12.63 -28.18 16.23
C ARG A 118 -11.93 -27.89 14.90
N GLY A 119 -12.71 -27.54 13.88
CA GLY A 119 -12.26 -27.32 12.51
C GLY A 119 -11.28 -26.16 12.32
N ARG A 120 -10.75 -26.03 11.08
CA ARG A 120 -9.77 -25.02 10.60
C ARG A 120 -9.94 -23.60 11.18
N ARG A 121 -11.17 -23.14 11.41
CA ARG A 121 -11.49 -21.83 12.02
C ARG A 121 -10.89 -21.62 13.43
N GLY A 122 -10.58 -22.68 14.16
CA GLY A 122 -9.96 -22.60 15.49
C GLY A 122 -8.46 -22.28 15.44
N ALA A 123 -7.76 -22.70 14.39
CA ALA A 123 -6.32 -22.47 14.23
C ALA A 123 -6.02 -21.01 13.90
N ASP A 124 -6.83 -20.40 13.02
CA ASP A 124 -6.71 -18.98 12.66
C ASP A 124 -6.90 -18.07 13.88
N ARG A 125 -7.87 -18.40 14.75
CA ARG A 125 -8.16 -17.60 15.95
C ARG A 125 -7.03 -17.65 17.00
N ALA A 126 -6.36 -18.80 17.14
CA ALA A 126 -5.22 -18.93 18.05
C ALA A 126 -4.01 -18.14 17.53
N LEU A 127 -3.79 -18.16 16.21
CA LEU A 127 -2.77 -17.31 15.57
C LEU A 127 -3.09 -15.83 15.76
N ASP A 128 -4.33 -15.40 15.52
CA ASP A 128 -4.74 -14.00 15.67
C ASP A 128 -4.51 -13.47 17.09
N VAL A 129 -4.83 -14.26 18.12
CA VAL A 129 -4.55 -13.91 19.52
C VAL A 129 -3.05 -13.74 19.75
N LYS A 130 -2.24 -14.67 19.24
CA LYS A 130 -0.79 -14.63 19.38
C LYS A 130 -0.19 -13.40 18.68
N MET A 131 -0.64 -13.09 17.47
CA MET A 131 -0.20 -11.93 16.71
C MET A 131 -0.62 -10.63 17.39
N LEU A 132 -1.81 -10.57 18.00
CA LEU A 132 -2.24 -9.43 18.80
C LEU A 132 -1.32 -9.18 20.02
N HIS A 133 -0.88 -10.24 20.71
CA HIS A 133 0.09 -10.10 21.80
C HIS A 133 1.46 -9.62 21.29
N ALA A 134 1.91 -10.15 20.15
CA ALA A 134 3.14 -9.70 19.50
C ALA A 134 3.07 -8.22 19.08
N LYS A 135 1.91 -7.76 18.58
CA LYS A 135 1.67 -6.34 18.28
C LYS A 135 1.87 -5.45 19.49
N ARG A 136 1.23 -5.79 20.62
CA ARG A 136 1.36 -5.02 21.87
C ARG A 136 2.80 -4.97 22.36
N GLN A 137 3.53 -6.08 22.21
CA GLN A 137 4.94 -6.15 22.56
C GLN A 137 5.80 -5.25 21.65
N ALA A 138 5.59 -5.31 20.34
CA ALA A 138 6.27 -4.45 19.38
C ALA A 138 5.97 -2.95 19.60
N GLU A 139 4.72 -2.60 19.93
CA GLU A 139 4.34 -1.22 20.30
C GLU A 139 5.04 -0.76 21.58
N HIS A 140 5.18 -1.65 22.56
CA HIS A 140 5.90 -1.37 23.80
C HIS A 140 7.39 -1.13 23.52
N TYR A 141 8.00 -1.93 22.64
CA TYR A 141 9.37 -1.71 22.18
C TYR A 141 9.54 -0.40 21.41
N ALA A 142 8.62 -0.07 20.50
CA ALA A 142 8.67 1.18 19.75
C ALA A 142 8.64 2.40 20.69
N ARG A 143 7.90 2.33 21.80
CA ARG A 143 7.87 3.36 22.85
C ARG A 143 9.18 3.48 23.64
N ALA A 144 9.90 2.38 23.77
CA ALA A 144 11.14 2.29 24.54
C ALA A 144 12.39 2.65 23.72
N LEU A 145 12.22 3.01 22.44
CA LEU A 145 13.33 3.49 21.61
C LEU A 145 13.85 4.85 22.12
N PRO A 146 15.14 5.17 21.91
CA PRO A 146 15.68 6.47 22.22
C PRO A 146 14.88 7.59 21.54
N ALA A 147 14.63 8.71 22.25
CA ALA A 147 13.87 9.84 21.71
C ALA A 147 14.50 10.39 20.41
N SER A 148 15.83 10.33 20.28
CA SER A 148 16.59 10.72 19.09
C SER A 148 16.33 9.84 17.87
N HIS A 149 15.69 8.68 18.03
CA HIS A 149 15.30 7.79 16.94
C HIS A 149 13.91 8.11 16.40
N GLY A 150 13.08 8.80 17.19
CA GLY A 150 11.67 8.99 16.90
C GLY A 150 10.90 7.66 16.87
N TRP A 151 9.65 7.71 16.45
CA TRP A 151 8.82 6.53 16.28
C TRP A 151 9.09 5.88 14.92
N PRO A 152 9.20 4.53 14.86
CA PRO A 152 9.37 3.82 13.61
C PRO A 152 8.09 3.93 12.76
N PRO A 153 8.16 4.18 11.45
CA PRO A 153 6.96 4.22 10.61
C PRO A 153 6.19 2.90 10.57
N PHE A 154 6.87 1.76 10.76
CA PHE A 154 6.27 0.43 10.70
C PHE A 154 6.48 -0.41 11.97
N ILE A 155 5.44 -1.16 12.32
CA ILE A 155 5.52 -2.36 13.16
C ILE A 155 5.28 -3.56 12.25
N ILE A 156 6.20 -4.52 12.31
CA ILE A 156 6.15 -5.74 11.53
C ILE A 156 6.07 -6.91 12.47
N LEU A 157 5.11 -7.80 12.25
CA LEU A 157 5.04 -9.08 12.96
C LEU A 157 5.39 -10.17 11.98
N CYS A 158 6.21 -11.11 12.40
CA CYS A 158 6.61 -12.24 11.58
C CYS A 158 6.22 -13.54 12.27
N ASP A 159 5.35 -14.32 11.67
CA ASP A 159 5.20 -15.73 12.01
C ASP A 159 6.14 -16.54 11.11
N VAL A 160 7.28 -16.95 11.67
CA VAL A 160 8.39 -17.56 10.94
C VAL A 160 7.90 -18.80 10.19
N GLY A 161 8.11 -18.82 8.86
CA GLY A 161 7.66 -19.92 8.01
C GLY A 161 6.20 -19.82 7.54
N HIS A 162 5.46 -18.77 7.93
CA HIS A 162 4.03 -18.67 7.65
C HIS A 162 3.60 -17.33 7.04
N CYS A 163 3.74 -16.22 7.76
CA CYS A 163 3.28 -14.91 7.26
C CYS A 163 3.96 -13.72 7.94
N PHE A 164 3.78 -12.54 7.34
CA PHE A 164 4.09 -11.24 7.92
C PHE A 164 2.82 -10.41 8.09
N GLU A 165 2.76 -9.59 9.13
CA GLU A 165 1.74 -8.55 9.28
C GLU A 165 2.39 -7.18 9.35
N PHE A 166 1.84 -6.24 8.60
CA PHE A 166 2.38 -4.88 8.50
C PHE A 166 1.39 -3.87 9.08
N TYR A 167 1.91 -3.04 9.98
CA TYR A 167 1.17 -1.92 10.55
C TYR A 167 1.97 -0.63 10.38
N ALA A 168 1.33 0.44 9.96
CA ALA A 168 1.98 1.72 9.69
C ALA A 168 1.40 2.86 10.54
N ASP A 169 2.28 3.74 11.01
CA ASP A 169 1.93 5.05 11.56
C ASP A 169 2.82 6.13 10.91
N PHE A 170 2.39 6.64 9.76
CA PHE A 170 3.12 7.68 9.03
C PHE A 170 3.10 9.05 9.74
N SER A 171 2.29 9.23 10.78
CA SER A 171 2.32 10.47 11.57
C SER A 171 3.58 10.59 12.44
N GLY A 172 4.28 9.47 12.66
CA GLY A 172 5.46 9.43 13.53
C GLY A 172 5.16 9.71 15.00
N GLN A 173 3.89 9.58 15.43
CA GLN A 173 3.49 9.82 16.82
C GLN A 173 3.43 8.55 17.68
N GLY A 174 3.49 7.37 17.05
CA GLY A 174 3.43 6.08 17.74
C GLY A 174 2.08 5.79 18.40
N LYS A 175 1.01 6.41 17.90
CA LYS A 175 -0.33 6.34 18.51
C LYS A 175 -1.25 5.39 17.77
N ASN A 176 -1.12 5.28 16.45
CA ASN A 176 -2.10 4.57 15.63
C ASN A 176 -1.44 3.77 14.51
N TYR A 177 -0.76 2.68 14.89
CA TYR A 177 -0.28 1.69 13.93
C TYR A 177 -1.48 0.93 13.32
N ALA A 178 -1.93 1.41 12.16
CA ALA A 178 -3.04 0.86 11.41
C ALA A 178 -2.56 -0.24 10.44
N GLN A 179 -3.45 -1.17 10.10
CA GLN A 179 -3.16 -2.24 9.12
C GLN A 179 -2.77 -1.66 7.76
N PHE A 180 -1.62 -2.06 7.23
CA PHE A 180 -1.06 -1.52 5.98
C PHE A 180 -0.83 -2.62 4.93
N PRO A 181 -1.23 -2.41 3.65
CA PRO A 181 -1.79 -1.19 3.08
C PRO A 181 -3.28 -1.00 3.43
N ASP A 182 -3.96 -2.06 3.84
CA ASP A 182 -5.35 -2.04 4.29
C ASP A 182 -5.70 -3.30 5.10
N ARG A 183 -6.93 -3.35 5.62
CA ARG A 183 -7.46 -4.45 6.44
C ARG A 183 -7.48 -5.84 5.78
N HIS A 184 -7.37 -5.94 4.45
CA HIS A 184 -7.41 -7.21 3.73
C HIS A 184 -6.02 -7.68 3.32
N ARG A 185 -5.10 -6.74 3.07
CA ARG A 185 -3.76 -7.02 2.51
C ARG A 185 -2.62 -6.84 3.51
N PHE A 186 -2.91 -6.51 4.77
CA PHE A 186 -1.89 -6.32 5.80
C PHE A 186 -1.16 -7.59 6.22
N ARG A 187 -1.80 -8.75 6.07
CA ARG A 187 -1.20 -10.06 6.29
C ARG A 187 -0.73 -10.64 4.96
N VAL A 188 0.57 -10.87 4.84
CA VAL A 188 1.22 -11.41 3.65
C VAL A 188 1.74 -12.80 4.00
N TYR A 189 1.16 -13.85 3.41
CA TYR A 189 1.61 -15.22 3.56
C TYR A 189 2.85 -15.49 2.71
N LEU A 190 3.61 -16.54 3.02
CA LEU A 190 4.79 -16.90 2.22
C LEU A 190 4.45 -17.12 0.74
N ASP A 191 3.29 -17.70 0.43
CA ASP A 191 2.86 -17.94 -0.95
C ASP A 191 2.63 -16.64 -1.73
N ASP A 192 2.25 -15.55 -1.06
CA ASP A 192 2.04 -14.22 -1.66
C ASP A 192 3.37 -13.59 -2.10
N LEU A 193 4.51 -14.04 -1.56
CA LEU A 193 5.83 -13.57 -1.96
C LEU A 193 6.17 -13.91 -3.41
N ARG A 194 5.36 -14.72 -4.11
CA ARG A 194 5.47 -14.91 -5.56
C ARG A 194 5.15 -13.65 -6.35
N ASP A 195 4.30 -12.77 -5.82
CA ASP A 195 3.98 -11.50 -6.45
C ASP A 195 5.15 -10.50 -6.30
N PRO A 196 5.80 -10.08 -7.40
CA PRO A 196 6.88 -9.10 -7.35
C PRO A 196 6.45 -7.75 -6.78
N ALA A 197 5.18 -7.34 -6.92
CA ALA A 197 4.68 -6.08 -6.37
C ALA A 197 4.65 -6.12 -4.83
N ILE A 198 4.33 -7.28 -4.24
CA ILE A 198 4.39 -7.49 -2.79
C ILE A 198 5.83 -7.40 -2.30
N ARG A 199 6.77 -8.10 -2.97
CA ARG A 199 8.21 -8.03 -2.62
C ARG A 199 8.74 -6.60 -2.72
N ALA A 200 8.41 -5.88 -3.79
CA ALA A 200 8.81 -4.48 -3.98
C ALA A 200 8.26 -3.55 -2.89
N ARG A 201 6.99 -3.72 -2.47
CA ARG A 201 6.39 -2.95 -1.37
C ARG A 201 7.13 -3.20 -0.05
N ILE A 202 7.43 -4.45 0.27
CA ILE A 202 8.17 -4.81 1.49
C ILE A 202 9.60 -4.24 1.42
N ALA A 203 10.29 -4.35 0.28
CA ALA A 203 11.60 -3.75 0.08
C ALA A 203 11.60 -2.23 0.32
N ARG A 204 10.50 -1.55 -0.07
CA ARG A 204 10.32 -0.12 0.20
C ARG A 204 10.18 0.17 1.70
N ILE A 205 9.50 -0.67 2.49
CA ILE A 205 9.47 -0.56 3.96
C ILE A 205 10.88 -0.58 4.56
N TRP A 206 11.78 -1.40 3.99
CA TRP A 206 13.16 -1.51 4.46
C TRP A 206 14.04 -0.32 4.07
N SER A 207 13.73 0.40 3.00
CA SER A 207 14.66 1.36 2.37
C SER A 207 14.19 2.81 2.48
N ASP A 208 12.92 3.07 2.19
CA ASP A 208 12.30 4.39 2.19
C ASP A 208 10.81 4.26 2.52
N PRO A 209 10.47 3.99 3.79
CA PRO A 209 9.07 3.80 4.21
C PRO A 209 8.23 5.06 4.03
N ALA A 210 8.83 6.26 4.06
CA ALA A 210 8.10 7.51 3.87
C ALA A 210 7.53 7.63 2.44
N ALA A 211 8.15 6.97 1.46
CA ALA A 211 7.58 6.83 0.11
C ALA A 211 6.40 5.85 0.04
N LEU A 212 5.92 5.29 1.16
CA LEU A 212 4.67 4.51 1.21
C LEU A 212 3.52 5.30 1.85
N ASP A 213 3.77 6.53 2.31
CA ASP A 213 2.77 7.39 2.93
C ASP A 213 1.69 7.80 1.89
N PRO A 214 0.43 7.37 2.07
CA PRO A 214 -0.66 7.77 1.18
C PRO A 214 -0.83 9.28 1.08
N ALA A 215 -0.62 10.03 2.19
CA ALA A 215 -0.75 11.48 2.19
C ALA A 215 0.32 12.15 1.32
N ARG A 216 1.55 11.61 1.34
CA ARG A 216 2.65 12.08 0.48
C ARG A 216 2.38 11.78 -1.00
N HIS A 217 1.82 10.61 -1.31
CA HIS A 217 1.42 10.27 -2.68
C HIS A 217 0.31 11.19 -3.18
N ALA A 218 -0.73 11.41 -2.37
CA ALA A 218 -1.80 12.35 -2.70
C ALA A 218 -1.23 13.75 -2.94
N ALA A 219 -0.40 14.27 -2.03
CA ALA A 219 0.20 15.61 -2.18
C ALA A 219 1.10 15.75 -3.41
N LEU A 220 1.89 14.71 -3.75
CA LEU A 220 2.72 14.71 -4.95
C LEU A 220 1.87 14.69 -6.22
N ALA A 221 0.84 13.83 -6.26
CA ALA A 221 -0.10 13.75 -7.38
C ALA A 221 -0.79 15.11 -7.58
N THR A 222 -1.30 15.73 -6.50
CA THR A 222 -1.92 17.06 -6.52
C THR A 222 -1.01 18.11 -7.17
N ARG A 223 0.27 18.20 -6.77
CA ARG A 223 1.21 19.18 -7.36
C ARG A 223 1.50 18.92 -8.83
N GLN A 224 1.67 17.66 -9.20
CA GLN A 224 1.93 17.26 -10.59
C GLN A 224 0.72 17.58 -11.47
N ILE A 225 -0.49 17.24 -11.00
CA ILE A 225 -1.77 17.56 -11.65
C ILE A 225 -1.93 19.07 -11.81
N ALA A 226 -1.72 19.88 -10.76
CA ALA A 226 -1.85 21.34 -10.82
C ALA A 226 -0.95 21.93 -11.92
N THR A 227 0.28 21.43 -12.05
CA THR A 227 1.21 21.86 -13.11
C THR A 227 0.67 21.55 -14.52
N ARG A 228 0.05 20.38 -14.69
CA ARG A 228 -0.58 19.99 -15.97
C ARG A 228 -1.78 20.86 -16.31
N LEU A 229 -2.64 21.13 -15.32
CA LEU A 229 -3.84 21.96 -15.50
C LEU A 229 -3.47 23.42 -15.81
N ALA A 230 -2.43 23.97 -15.17
CA ALA A 230 -1.95 25.32 -15.43
C ALA A 230 -1.53 25.50 -16.91
N ALA A 231 -0.90 24.48 -17.50
CA ALA A 231 -0.53 24.50 -18.91
C ALA A 231 -1.77 24.55 -19.84
N VAL A 232 -2.83 23.82 -19.48
CA VAL A 232 -4.12 23.86 -20.21
C VAL A 232 -4.82 25.21 -20.02
N SER A 233 -4.87 25.73 -18.80
CA SER A 233 -5.51 27.02 -18.51
C SER A 233 -4.88 28.16 -19.30
N LYS A 234 -3.53 28.26 -19.25
CA LYS A 234 -2.77 29.27 -19.98
C LYS A 234 -2.96 29.21 -21.49
N ALA A 235 -3.25 28.02 -22.05
CA ALA A 235 -3.55 27.88 -23.47
C ALA A 235 -4.95 28.41 -23.82
N LEU A 236 -5.92 28.27 -22.90
CA LEU A 236 -7.32 28.65 -23.08
C LEU A 236 -7.60 30.12 -22.74
N GLU A 237 -7.03 30.67 -21.66
CA GLU A 237 -7.24 32.06 -21.21
C GLU A 237 -6.81 33.12 -22.22
N ARG A 238 -6.01 32.74 -23.23
CA ARG A 238 -5.70 33.61 -24.39
C ARG A 238 -6.93 33.91 -25.25
N ARG A 239 -8.02 33.15 -25.12
CA ARG A 239 -9.17 33.15 -26.01
C ARG A 239 -10.53 33.12 -25.30
N TYR A 240 -10.54 32.73 -24.02
CA TYR A 240 -11.75 32.48 -23.25
C TYR A 240 -11.65 33.15 -21.88
N ASP A 241 -12.80 33.38 -21.24
CA ASP A 241 -12.87 33.95 -19.90
C ASP A 241 -12.33 32.98 -18.84
N ALA A 242 -11.66 33.51 -17.82
CA ALA A 242 -11.04 32.72 -16.77
C ALA A 242 -12.05 31.89 -15.98
N GLU A 243 -13.27 32.41 -15.74
CA GLU A 243 -14.34 31.70 -15.04
C GLU A 243 -14.84 30.50 -15.85
N ASP A 244 -15.01 30.68 -17.16
CA ASP A 244 -15.43 29.58 -18.04
C ASP A 244 -14.33 28.50 -18.15
N VAL A 245 -13.06 28.91 -18.25
CA VAL A 245 -11.91 27.99 -18.28
C VAL A 245 -11.82 27.21 -16.96
N ALA A 246 -11.99 27.88 -15.83
CA ALA A 246 -12.03 27.26 -14.51
C ALA A 246 -13.12 26.17 -14.43
N LEU A 247 -14.34 26.47 -14.89
CA LEU A 247 -15.45 25.51 -14.90
C LEU A 247 -15.17 24.33 -15.86
N PHE A 248 -14.57 24.57 -17.02
CA PHE A 248 -14.14 23.52 -17.95
C PHE A 248 -13.10 22.59 -17.33
N LEU A 249 -12.07 23.13 -16.66
CA LEU A 249 -11.06 22.34 -15.98
C LEU A 249 -11.68 21.55 -14.83
N MET A 250 -12.59 22.16 -14.05
CA MET A 250 -13.31 21.46 -12.98
C MET A 250 -14.10 20.26 -13.51
N ARG A 251 -14.77 20.38 -14.67
CA ARG A 251 -15.44 19.26 -15.35
C ARG A 251 -14.47 18.18 -15.79
N CYS A 252 -13.29 18.54 -16.29
CA CYS A 252 -12.23 17.57 -16.61
C CYS A 252 -11.80 16.79 -15.36
N LEU A 253 -11.55 17.47 -14.22
CA LEU A 253 -11.13 16.85 -12.97
C LEU A 253 -12.15 15.83 -12.47
N PHE A 254 -13.43 16.20 -12.43
CA PHE A 254 -14.47 15.27 -12.01
C PHE A 254 -14.65 14.10 -12.97
N THR A 255 -14.37 14.28 -14.27
CA THR A 255 -14.43 13.18 -15.24
C THR A 255 -13.31 12.16 -14.99
N MET A 256 -12.08 12.64 -14.69
CA MET A 256 -10.95 11.79 -14.32
C MET A 256 -11.22 11.04 -12.99
N PHE A 257 -11.75 11.74 -11.99
CA PHE A 257 -12.17 11.12 -10.74
C PHE A 257 -13.25 10.06 -10.95
N ALA A 258 -14.28 10.37 -11.74
CA ALA A 258 -15.42 9.49 -11.98
C ALA A 258 -15.03 8.16 -12.63
N GLU A 259 -14.03 8.12 -13.52
CA GLU A 259 -13.58 6.84 -14.09
C GLU A 259 -12.80 5.98 -13.10
N ASP A 260 -11.95 6.59 -12.27
CA ASP A 260 -11.08 5.86 -11.33
C ASP A 260 -11.85 5.31 -10.13
N VAL A 261 -12.91 5.99 -9.68
CA VAL A 261 -13.83 5.46 -8.64
C VAL A 261 -14.97 4.61 -9.21
N GLY A 262 -15.02 4.42 -10.53
CA GLY A 262 -15.96 3.52 -11.20
C GLY A 262 -17.39 4.06 -11.36
N LEU A 263 -17.58 5.37 -11.38
CA LEU A 263 -18.87 6.01 -11.72
C LEU A 263 -19.15 6.02 -13.22
N ILE A 264 -18.09 6.06 -14.05
CA ILE A 264 -18.14 5.80 -15.49
C ILE A 264 -17.24 4.59 -15.83
N PRO A 265 -17.33 4.01 -17.04
CA PRO A 265 -16.50 2.86 -17.40
C PRO A 265 -15.01 3.17 -17.21
N ARG A 266 -14.27 2.21 -16.62
CA ARG A 266 -12.86 2.36 -16.33
C ARG A 266 -12.05 2.68 -17.59
N ASP A 267 -11.09 3.58 -17.46
CA ASP A 267 -10.21 4.08 -18.53
C ASP A 267 -10.95 4.63 -19.76
N SER A 268 -12.21 5.02 -19.62
CA SER A 268 -13.00 5.54 -20.75
C SER A 268 -12.56 6.95 -21.14
N PHE A 269 -12.30 7.82 -20.17
CA PHE A 269 -11.87 9.18 -20.44
C PHE A 269 -10.40 9.20 -20.87
N LYS A 270 -9.53 8.40 -20.23
CA LYS A 270 -8.14 8.14 -20.68
C LYS A 270 -8.08 7.73 -22.16
N ARG A 271 -8.88 6.74 -22.57
CA ARG A 271 -8.95 6.30 -23.98
C ARG A 271 -9.45 7.41 -24.90
N LEU A 272 -10.49 8.13 -24.49
CA LEU A 272 -11.03 9.26 -25.25
C LEU A 272 -9.98 10.33 -25.50
N LEU A 273 -9.21 10.70 -24.48
CA LEU A 273 -8.13 11.68 -24.58
C LEU A 273 -6.99 11.20 -25.49
N ARG A 274 -6.61 9.91 -25.43
CA ARG A 274 -5.61 9.32 -26.36
C ARG A 274 -6.09 9.41 -27.81
N GLU A 275 -7.36 9.07 -28.08
CA GLU A 275 -7.94 9.21 -29.42
C GLU A 275 -7.95 10.68 -29.89
N CYS A 276 -8.32 11.61 -29.01
CA CYS A 276 -8.32 13.03 -29.32
C CYS A 276 -6.92 13.60 -29.52
N GLN A 277 -5.88 13.03 -28.89
CA GLN A 277 -4.50 13.46 -29.09
C GLN A 277 -4.03 13.18 -30.53
N GLU A 278 -4.45 12.05 -31.11
CA GLU A 278 -4.19 11.70 -32.51
C GLU A 278 -5.07 12.49 -33.48
N SER A 279 -6.26 12.93 -33.04
CA SER A 279 -7.19 13.72 -33.85
C SER A 279 -7.79 14.91 -33.07
N PRO A 280 -7.03 16.00 -32.80
CA PRO A 280 -7.46 17.08 -31.89
C PRO A 280 -8.78 17.76 -32.27
N ARG A 281 -9.16 17.72 -33.55
CA ARG A 281 -10.43 18.29 -34.04
C ARG A 281 -11.67 17.59 -33.47
N SER A 282 -11.57 16.32 -33.05
CA SER A 282 -12.70 15.58 -32.47
C SER A 282 -12.91 15.87 -30.98
N PHE A 283 -11.92 16.45 -30.29
CA PHE A 283 -11.94 16.65 -28.83
C PHE A 283 -13.23 17.29 -28.34
N LYS A 284 -13.59 18.45 -28.92
CA LYS A 284 -14.77 19.20 -28.50
C LYS A 284 -16.04 18.35 -28.60
N GLN A 285 -16.27 17.74 -29.77
CA GLN A 285 -17.47 16.96 -30.04
C GLN A 285 -17.61 15.74 -29.12
N LEU A 286 -16.50 15.03 -28.91
CA LEU A 286 -16.49 13.78 -28.16
C LEU A 286 -16.62 14.02 -26.65
N VAL A 287 -15.97 15.04 -26.11
CA VAL A 287 -16.10 15.40 -24.69
C VAL A 287 -17.48 15.99 -24.40
N GLU A 288 -18.06 16.79 -25.32
CA GLU A 288 -19.44 17.27 -25.18
C GLU A 288 -20.45 16.12 -25.16
N ASP A 289 -20.27 15.10 -26.00
CA ASP A 289 -21.13 13.90 -26.00
C ASP A 289 -21.09 13.19 -24.63
N LEU A 290 -19.89 12.97 -24.10
CA LEU A 290 -19.71 12.36 -22.78
C LEU A 290 -20.36 13.19 -21.67
N TRP A 291 -20.10 14.49 -21.61
CA TRP A 291 -20.63 15.35 -20.55
C TRP A 291 -22.14 15.52 -20.64
N ARG A 292 -22.72 15.57 -21.85
CA ARG A 292 -24.19 15.54 -22.03
C ARG A 292 -24.80 14.24 -21.51
N ALA A 293 -24.13 13.11 -21.73
CA ALA A 293 -24.57 11.82 -21.19
C ALA A 293 -24.45 11.77 -19.66
N MET A 294 -23.39 12.36 -19.08
CA MET A 294 -23.23 12.49 -17.62
C MET A 294 -24.32 13.38 -16.98
N ASP A 295 -24.76 14.44 -17.66
CA ASP A 295 -25.83 15.33 -17.18
C ASP A 295 -27.23 14.68 -17.21
N ARG A 296 -27.53 13.91 -18.27
CA ARG A 296 -28.87 13.34 -18.49
C ARG A 296 -29.03 11.89 -18.08
N GLY A 297 -27.93 11.16 -17.90
CA GLY A 297 -27.95 9.72 -17.69
C GLY A 297 -28.21 8.92 -18.97
N ASP A 298 -27.67 9.40 -20.10
CA ASP A 298 -27.90 8.82 -21.44
C ASP A 298 -26.76 7.90 -21.90
N TYR A 299 -26.94 7.30 -23.07
CA TYR A 299 -25.86 6.60 -23.78
C TYR A 299 -24.87 7.61 -24.39
N SER A 300 -23.59 7.46 -24.08
CA SER A 300 -22.51 8.23 -24.74
C SER A 300 -21.91 7.42 -25.88
N SER A 301 -21.89 8.02 -27.08
CA SER A 301 -21.23 7.46 -28.25
C SER A 301 -19.71 7.52 -28.14
N ALA A 302 -19.18 8.54 -27.46
CA ALA A 302 -17.75 8.73 -27.21
C ALA A 302 -17.14 7.59 -26.41
N VAL A 303 -17.81 7.12 -25.34
CA VAL A 303 -17.31 6.01 -24.50
C VAL A 303 -18.04 4.68 -24.71
N ARG A 304 -19.04 4.67 -25.61
CA ARG A 304 -19.84 3.50 -26.02
C ARG A 304 -20.53 2.79 -24.85
N ALA A 305 -21.08 3.56 -23.92
CA ALA A 305 -21.69 3.04 -22.71
C ALA A 305 -22.87 3.89 -22.23
N GLN A 306 -23.80 3.24 -21.52
CA GLN A 306 -24.84 3.93 -20.76
C GLN A 306 -24.19 4.60 -19.53
N ILE A 307 -24.37 5.91 -19.38
CA ILE A 307 -23.83 6.68 -18.26
C ILE A 307 -24.93 6.95 -17.23
N LYS A 308 -24.59 6.91 -15.95
CA LYS A 308 -25.52 7.32 -14.87
C LYS A 308 -25.61 8.84 -14.82
N GLN A 309 -26.77 9.37 -14.46
CA GLN A 309 -26.94 10.80 -14.25
C GLN A 309 -26.13 11.27 -13.02
N PHE A 310 -25.33 12.32 -13.20
CA PHE A 310 -24.59 13.01 -12.15
C PHE A 310 -25.43 14.19 -11.64
N ASN A 311 -26.00 14.05 -10.45
CA ASN A 311 -26.78 15.12 -9.82
C ASN A 311 -25.88 16.30 -9.40
N GLY A 312 -26.40 17.54 -9.45
CA GLY A 312 -25.70 18.72 -8.89
C GLY A 312 -25.32 19.84 -9.87
N ARG A 313 -25.95 19.91 -11.06
CA ARG A 313 -25.74 20.96 -12.10
C ARG A 313 -24.31 21.10 -12.65
N MET A 314 -23.35 20.29 -12.19
CA MET A 314 -21.96 20.38 -12.62
C MET A 314 -21.78 20.16 -14.12
N PHE A 315 -22.51 19.21 -14.69
CA PHE A 315 -22.51 18.92 -16.13
C PHE A 315 -23.69 19.55 -16.88
N ALA A 316 -24.48 20.39 -16.21
CA ALA A 316 -25.57 21.12 -16.87
C ALA A 316 -24.97 22.04 -17.94
N GLU A 317 -25.55 21.99 -19.14
CA GLU A 317 -25.12 22.80 -20.30
C GLU A 317 -23.59 22.78 -20.49
N PRO A 318 -23.01 21.61 -20.81
CA PRO A 318 -21.57 21.46 -20.80
C PRO A 318 -20.94 22.29 -21.92
N GLN A 319 -20.06 23.21 -21.55
CA GLN A 319 -19.25 23.99 -22.48
C GLN A 319 -17.85 23.36 -22.58
N VAL A 320 -17.45 23.01 -23.80
CA VAL A 320 -16.15 22.42 -24.09
C VAL A 320 -15.37 23.31 -25.05
N PHE A 321 -14.12 23.59 -24.70
CA PHE A 321 -13.21 24.37 -25.53
C PHE A 321 -12.42 23.48 -26.48
N ALA A 322 -12.13 23.99 -27.68
CA ALA A 322 -11.24 23.30 -28.60
C ALA A 322 -9.81 23.34 -28.04
N LEU A 323 -9.19 22.17 -27.89
CA LEU A 323 -7.80 22.03 -27.47
C LEU A 323 -6.93 21.55 -28.62
N GLY A 324 -5.72 22.09 -28.69
CA GLY A 324 -4.66 21.55 -29.56
C GLY A 324 -4.08 20.26 -28.97
N ARG A 325 -3.24 19.58 -29.76
CA ARG A 325 -2.57 18.33 -29.37
C ARG A 325 -1.86 18.43 -28.02
N ASP A 326 -1.16 19.53 -27.76
CA ASP A 326 -0.41 19.73 -26.52
C ASP A 326 -1.32 19.89 -25.31
N GLY A 327 -2.40 20.66 -25.42
CA GLY A 327 -3.39 20.79 -24.33
C GLY A 327 -4.09 19.47 -24.00
N ILE A 328 -4.39 18.66 -25.03
CA ILE A 328 -4.93 17.31 -24.83
C ILE A 328 -3.89 16.39 -24.19
N ALA A 329 -2.60 16.52 -24.56
CA ALA A 329 -1.51 15.76 -23.94
C ALA A 329 -1.38 16.07 -22.44
N GLU A 330 -1.51 17.34 -22.03
CA GLU A 330 -1.46 17.73 -20.63
C GLU A 330 -2.68 17.20 -19.85
N LEU A 331 -3.89 17.25 -20.43
CA LEU A 331 -5.08 16.62 -19.82
C LEU A 331 -4.92 15.10 -19.69
N LEU A 332 -4.38 14.43 -20.71
CA LEU A 332 -4.11 13.00 -20.65
C LEU A 332 -3.09 12.68 -19.56
N ALA A 333 -2.00 13.44 -19.47
CA ALA A 333 -1.00 13.25 -18.42
C ALA A 333 -1.58 13.45 -17.01
N ALA A 334 -2.50 14.39 -16.83
CA ALA A 334 -3.26 14.54 -15.58
C ALA A 334 -4.18 13.34 -15.33
N ALA A 335 -4.88 12.85 -16.36
CA ALA A 335 -5.78 11.69 -16.26
C ALA A 335 -5.04 10.39 -15.88
N GLU A 336 -3.79 10.19 -16.30
CA GLU A 336 -2.99 8.98 -15.98
C GLU A 336 -2.60 8.85 -14.50
N HIS A 337 -2.83 9.87 -13.66
CA HIS A 337 -2.66 9.75 -12.22
C HIS A 337 -3.78 8.91 -11.59
N ASP A 338 -3.54 8.35 -10.40
CA ASP A 338 -4.57 7.60 -9.66
C ASP A 338 -5.46 8.56 -8.86
N TRP A 339 -6.62 8.90 -9.43
CA TRP A 339 -7.59 9.82 -8.82
C TRP A 339 -8.36 9.19 -7.66
N SER A 340 -8.26 7.87 -7.43
CA SER A 340 -8.84 7.23 -6.24
C SER A 340 -8.12 7.61 -4.95
N LEU A 341 -6.89 8.15 -5.06
CA LEU A 341 -6.08 8.64 -3.94
C LEU A 341 -6.32 10.12 -3.62
N VAL A 342 -7.15 10.81 -4.41
CA VAL A 342 -7.40 12.25 -4.31
C VAL A 342 -8.83 12.50 -3.82
N GLU A 343 -8.98 13.28 -2.76
CA GLU A 343 -10.30 13.63 -2.23
C GLU A 343 -10.97 14.75 -3.05
N PRO A 344 -12.25 14.64 -3.43
CA PRO A 344 -12.94 15.69 -4.21
C PRO A 344 -12.92 17.08 -3.58
N ALA A 345 -12.82 17.18 -2.26
CA ALA A 345 -12.74 18.45 -1.54
C ALA A 345 -11.52 19.30 -1.93
N ILE A 346 -10.45 18.68 -2.47
CA ILE A 346 -9.24 19.42 -2.88
C ILE A 346 -9.30 19.97 -4.31
N PHE A 347 -10.34 19.67 -5.09
CA PHE A 347 -10.42 20.09 -6.49
C PHE A 347 -10.45 21.62 -6.66
N GLY A 348 -11.08 22.33 -5.71
CA GLY A 348 -11.06 23.81 -5.70
C GLY A 348 -9.64 24.35 -5.50
N ALA A 349 -8.94 23.87 -4.47
CA ALA A 349 -7.56 24.27 -4.19
C ALA A 349 -6.59 23.90 -5.33
N LEU A 350 -6.80 22.75 -5.98
CA LEU A 350 -6.05 22.35 -7.18
C LEU A 350 -6.22 23.34 -8.33
N LEU A 351 -7.45 23.82 -8.51
CA LEU A 351 -7.77 24.77 -9.57
C LEU A 351 -7.20 26.15 -9.24
N GLU A 352 -7.35 26.63 -8.01
CA GLU A 352 -6.72 27.87 -7.54
C GLU A 352 -5.20 27.84 -7.79
N GLN A 353 -4.52 26.76 -7.40
CA GLN A 353 -3.08 26.59 -7.64
C GLN A 353 -2.71 26.53 -9.14
N ALA A 354 -3.61 26.06 -10.00
CA ALA A 354 -3.37 25.99 -11.44
C ALA A 354 -3.62 27.33 -12.16
N LEU A 355 -4.39 28.22 -11.54
CA LEU A 355 -4.77 29.54 -12.06
C LEU A 355 -3.86 30.67 -11.53
N GLU A 356 -3.13 30.45 -10.43
CA GLU A 356 -2.00 31.28 -9.97
C GLU A 356 -0.80 31.25 -10.94
#